data_AF-A0A1C5P9B6-F1
#
_entry.id   AF-A0A1C5P9B6-F1
#
_cell.length_a   1.000
_cell.length_b   1.000
_cell.length_c   1.000
_cell.angle_alpha   90.00
_cell.angle_beta   90.00
_cell.angle_gamma   90.00
#
_symmetry.space_group_name_H-M   'P 1'
#
loop_
_entity.id
_entity.type
_entity.pdbx_description
1 polymer ?
#
loop_
_entity_poly.entity_id
_entity_poly.type
_entity_poly.pdbx_seq_one_letter_code
_entity_poly.pdbx_strand_id
1 'polypeptide(L)'
;MITAFQIAIERAGWYIGSGWHYLLFAAALLFLILKRDDKENRKWLVGYTLLFAAVYICPLTARIIMKYCIGGFVYWRMFWILPTSVIVAYVAVSVCTAGKKKTIQAVCASLLMALIIVTGKNPYVGGQAIYQKAVNMQKLPADACQISELIAATRAEGETALAVMPEDLVGYVRQYDASIRLLYGRRSKSEKPVRKIRRQMRKEQPKIKKLIRRIRQQGVNYLVFLADEQQDTKIQRNGFEKIGKVGGYSVYKDKW
;
A
#
# COMPACT_ATOMS: atom_id res chain seq x y z
N MET A 1 -4.89 -20.53 -19.31
CA MET A 1 -5.43 -19.24 -19.79
C MET A 1 -6.45 -18.66 -18.82
N ILE A 2 -7.37 -19.49 -18.30
CA ILE A 2 -8.39 -19.13 -17.29
C ILE A 2 -7.79 -18.42 -16.06
N THR A 3 -6.60 -18.83 -15.61
CA THR A 3 -5.91 -18.24 -14.44
C THR A 3 -5.52 -16.77 -14.62
N ALA A 4 -5.06 -16.36 -15.82
CA ALA A 4 -4.63 -14.98 -16.04
C ALA A 4 -5.82 -14.02 -16.11
N PHE A 5 -6.92 -14.46 -16.73
CA PHE A 5 -8.18 -13.74 -16.77
C PHE A 5 -8.76 -13.54 -15.37
N GLN A 6 -8.82 -14.60 -14.56
CA GLN A 6 -9.29 -14.51 -13.16
C GLN A 6 -8.46 -13.52 -12.34
N ILE A 7 -7.13 -13.57 -12.49
CA ILE A 7 -6.24 -12.59 -11.83
C ILE A 7 -6.54 -11.17 -12.34
N ALA A 8 -6.75 -10.96 -13.64
CA ALA A 8 -7.07 -9.64 -14.18
C ALA A 8 -8.36 -9.07 -13.56
N ILE A 9 -9.41 -9.89 -13.43
CA ILE A 9 -10.69 -9.47 -12.83
C ILE A 9 -10.52 -9.18 -11.33
N GLU A 10 -9.82 -10.05 -10.59
CA GLU A 10 -9.53 -9.82 -9.17
C GLU A 10 -8.76 -8.50 -8.95
N ARG A 11 -7.76 -8.24 -9.79
CA ARG A 11 -6.93 -7.02 -9.72
C ARG A 11 -7.70 -5.76 -10.13
N ALA A 12 -8.69 -5.89 -11.03
CA ALA A 12 -9.61 -4.80 -11.33
C ALA A 12 -10.48 -4.47 -10.11
N GLY A 13 -11.01 -5.48 -9.42
CA GLY A 13 -11.74 -5.29 -8.17
C GLY A 13 -10.91 -4.56 -7.10
N TRP A 14 -9.62 -4.90 -6.97
CA TRP A 14 -8.72 -4.21 -6.04
C TRP A 14 -8.52 -2.73 -6.38
N TYR A 15 -8.44 -2.39 -7.68
CA TYR A 15 -8.25 -1.00 -8.11
C TYR A 15 -9.51 -0.17 -7.95
N ILE A 16 -10.64 -0.68 -8.42
CA ILE A 16 -11.95 0.00 -8.34
C ILE A 16 -12.32 0.22 -6.87
N GLY A 17 -12.02 -0.77 -6.02
CA GLY A 17 -12.32 -0.71 -4.60
C GLY A 17 -13.82 -0.57 -4.35
N SER A 18 -14.17 0.12 -3.25
CA SER A 18 -15.57 0.31 -2.81
C SER A 18 -16.16 1.68 -3.18
N GLY A 19 -15.41 2.54 -3.88
CA GLY A 19 -15.83 3.90 -4.19
C GLY A 19 -16.71 3.98 -5.45
N TRP A 20 -17.50 5.04 -5.58
CA TRP A 20 -18.42 5.18 -6.72
C TRP A 20 -17.84 5.97 -7.90
N HIS A 21 -16.60 6.47 -7.80
CA HIS A 21 -15.93 7.20 -8.90
C HIS A 21 -15.87 6.42 -10.22
N TYR A 22 -15.76 5.09 -10.15
CA TYR A 22 -15.76 4.27 -11.36
C TYR A 22 -17.14 4.17 -12.03
N LEU A 23 -18.23 4.39 -11.28
CA LEU A 23 -19.56 4.59 -11.85
C LEU A 23 -19.66 5.95 -12.54
N LEU A 24 -19.09 7.01 -11.95
CA LEU A 24 -18.99 8.31 -12.63
C LEU A 24 -18.19 8.21 -13.92
N PHE A 25 -17.08 7.48 -13.90
CA PHE A 25 -16.29 7.20 -15.08
C PHE A 25 -17.10 6.47 -16.15
N ALA A 26 -17.84 5.41 -15.77
CA ALA A 26 -18.70 4.67 -16.69
C ALA A 26 -19.81 5.56 -17.28
N ALA A 27 -20.44 6.40 -16.45
CA ALA A 27 -21.45 7.37 -16.90
C ALA A 27 -20.86 8.42 -17.84
N ALA A 28 -19.66 8.94 -17.55
CA ALA A 28 -18.95 9.87 -18.43
C ALA A 28 -18.58 9.21 -19.77
N LEU A 29 -18.12 7.97 -19.75
CA LEU A 29 -17.81 7.21 -20.96
C LEU A 29 -19.08 6.95 -21.79
N LEU A 30 -20.19 6.60 -21.15
CA LEU A 30 -21.48 6.43 -21.82
C LEU A 30 -21.96 7.75 -22.45
N PHE A 31 -21.86 8.86 -21.71
CA PHE A 31 -22.18 10.18 -22.25
C PHE A 31 -21.33 10.52 -23.48
N LEU A 32 -20.03 10.24 -23.46
CA LEU A 32 -19.16 10.42 -24.63
C LEU A 32 -19.57 9.56 -25.82
N ILE A 33 -19.97 8.32 -25.59
CA ILE A 33 -20.45 7.41 -26.65
C ILE A 33 -21.72 7.96 -27.31
N LEU A 34 -22.63 8.52 -26.50
CA LEU A 34 -23.91 9.07 -26.97
C LEU A 34 -23.76 10.46 -27.62
N LYS A 35 -22.83 11.29 -27.14
CA LYS A 35 -22.56 12.64 -27.69
C LYS A 35 -21.85 12.53 -29.03
N ARG A 36 -22.61 12.61 -30.12
CA ARG A 36 -22.08 12.36 -31.48
C ARG A 36 -21.35 13.53 -32.12
N ASP A 37 -21.50 14.73 -31.56
CA ASP A 37 -21.09 16.00 -32.18
C ASP A 37 -19.56 16.15 -32.27
N ASP A 38 -18.82 15.61 -31.30
CA ASP A 38 -17.35 15.68 -31.28
C ASP A 38 -16.74 14.32 -31.64
N LYS A 39 -16.57 14.08 -32.94
CA LYS A 39 -16.10 12.79 -33.47
C LYS A 39 -14.65 12.49 -33.10
N GLU A 40 -13.78 13.49 -33.05
CA GLU A 40 -12.35 13.29 -32.87
C GLU A 40 -12.00 12.97 -31.41
N ASN A 41 -12.44 13.81 -30.46
CA ASN A 41 -12.20 13.57 -29.04
C ASN A 41 -12.88 12.28 -28.57
N ARG A 42 -14.10 12.00 -29.07
CA ARG A 42 -14.78 10.72 -28.80
C ARG A 42 -13.96 9.54 -29.30
N LYS A 43 -13.45 9.59 -30.53
CA LYS A 43 -12.67 8.49 -31.12
C LYS A 43 -11.43 8.19 -30.27
N TRP A 44 -10.69 9.21 -29.83
CA TRP A 44 -9.50 9.02 -29.02
C TRP A 44 -9.83 8.56 -27.60
N LEU A 45 -10.73 9.23 -26.88
CA LEU A 45 -11.02 8.91 -25.48
C LEU A 45 -11.75 7.57 -25.32
N VAL A 46 -12.80 7.34 -26.11
CA VAL A 46 -13.55 6.08 -26.08
C VAL A 46 -12.72 4.96 -26.69
N GLY A 47 -12.11 5.19 -27.85
CA GLY A 47 -11.28 4.19 -28.54
C GLY A 47 -10.11 3.73 -27.69
N TYR A 48 -9.39 4.66 -27.05
CA TYR A 48 -8.32 4.32 -26.10
C TYR A 48 -8.84 3.51 -24.92
N THR A 49 -9.99 3.90 -24.35
CA THR A 49 -10.59 3.17 -23.22
C THR A 49 -10.99 1.74 -23.60
N LEU A 50 -11.57 1.55 -24.79
CA LEU A 50 -11.93 0.23 -25.31
C LEU A 50 -10.68 -0.61 -25.64
N LEU A 51 -9.66 0.00 -26.23
CA LEU A 51 -8.37 -0.66 -26.47
C LEU A 51 -7.72 -1.09 -25.16
N PHE A 52 -7.70 -0.20 -24.17
CA PHE A 52 -7.22 -0.52 -22.82
C PHE A 52 -8.00 -1.71 -22.24
N ALA A 53 -9.34 -1.70 -22.29
CA ALA A 53 -10.16 -2.79 -21.78
C ALA A 53 -9.86 -4.12 -22.51
N ALA A 54 -9.73 -4.09 -23.84
CA ALA A 54 -9.36 -5.25 -24.63
C ALA A 54 -7.99 -5.81 -24.24
N VAL A 55 -6.98 -4.94 -24.10
CA VAL A 55 -5.62 -5.34 -23.69
C VAL A 55 -5.59 -5.82 -22.23
N TYR A 56 -6.36 -5.21 -21.34
CA TYR A 56 -6.39 -5.57 -19.92
C TYR A 56 -7.06 -6.93 -19.67
N ILE A 57 -8.17 -7.19 -20.36
CA ILE A 57 -9.01 -8.37 -20.16
C ILE A 57 -8.52 -9.57 -20.98
N CYS A 58 -7.91 -9.33 -22.15
CA CYS A 58 -7.43 -10.41 -23.00
C CYS A 58 -6.41 -11.30 -22.24
N PRO A 59 -6.66 -12.62 -22.09
CA PRO A 59 -5.82 -13.48 -21.27
C PRO A 59 -4.37 -13.58 -21.76
N LEU A 60 -4.15 -13.42 -23.06
CA LEU A 60 -2.83 -13.50 -23.68
C LEU A 60 -1.98 -12.28 -23.31
N THR A 61 -2.50 -11.07 -23.54
CA THR A 61 -1.82 -9.82 -23.18
C THR A 61 -1.61 -9.72 -21.68
N ALA A 62 -2.65 -10.04 -20.89
CA ALA A 62 -2.57 -10.05 -19.44
C ALA A 62 -1.45 -10.98 -18.94
N ARG A 63 -1.35 -12.20 -19.50
CA ARG A 63 -0.28 -13.15 -19.14
C ARG A 63 1.11 -12.61 -19.48
N ILE A 64 1.30 -12.00 -20.64
CA ILE A 64 2.58 -11.42 -21.06
C ILE A 64 2.99 -10.30 -20.09
N ILE A 65 2.08 -9.35 -19.84
CA ILE A 65 2.34 -8.20 -18.97
C ILE A 65 2.62 -8.64 -17.53
N MET A 66 1.85 -9.61 -17.01
CA MET A 66 2.05 -10.15 -15.67
C MET A 66 3.35 -10.94 -15.52
N LYS A 67 3.82 -11.62 -16.57
CA LYS A 67 5.01 -12.47 -16.49
C LYS A 67 6.29 -11.68 -16.75
N TYR A 68 6.27 -10.76 -17.71
CA TYR A 68 7.48 -10.12 -18.23
C TYR A 68 7.60 -8.63 -17.91
N CYS A 69 6.51 -7.92 -17.62
CA CYS A 69 6.56 -6.47 -17.41
C CYS A 69 6.50 -6.08 -15.93
N ILE A 70 5.33 -6.24 -15.30
CA ILE A 70 5.05 -5.63 -13.99
C ILE A 70 4.83 -6.63 -12.86
N GLY A 71 4.52 -7.90 -13.17
CA GLY A 71 4.20 -8.90 -12.16
C GLY A 71 2.70 -8.99 -11.86
N GLY A 72 2.19 -10.21 -11.67
CA GLY A 72 0.77 -10.45 -11.41
C GLY A 72 0.21 -9.86 -10.10
N PHE A 73 1.06 -9.59 -9.10
CA PHE A 73 0.61 -8.98 -7.85
C PHE A 73 0.25 -7.50 -8.00
N VAL A 74 0.92 -6.79 -8.91
CA VAL A 74 0.73 -5.36 -9.16
C VAL A 74 0.08 -5.08 -10.51
N TYR A 75 -0.56 -6.08 -11.11
CA TYR A 75 -1.22 -5.95 -12.42
C TYR A 75 -2.29 -4.84 -12.44
N TRP A 76 -2.88 -4.54 -11.28
CA TRP A 76 -3.81 -3.42 -11.10
C TRP A 76 -3.19 -2.05 -11.48
N ARG A 77 -1.86 -1.90 -11.53
CA ARG A 77 -1.19 -0.67 -11.97
C ARG A 77 -1.46 -0.32 -13.43
N MET A 78 -1.94 -1.28 -14.24
CA MET A 78 -2.42 -0.99 -15.59
C MET A 78 -3.48 0.13 -15.59
N PHE A 79 -4.31 0.25 -14.56
CA PHE A 79 -5.30 1.33 -14.49
C PHE A 79 -4.69 2.74 -14.40
N TRP A 80 -3.38 2.88 -14.11
CA TRP A 80 -2.71 4.18 -14.13
C TRP A 80 -2.60 4.80 -15.52
N ILE A 81 -2.63 3.98 -16.58
CA ILE A 81 -2.62 4.46 -17.96
C ILE A 81 -4.03 4.71 -18.50
N LEU A 82 -5.08 4.33 -17.76
CA LEU A 82 -6.46 4.60 -18.16
C LEU A 82 -6.79 6.08 -17.84
N PRO A 83 -7.22 6.90 -18.81
CA PRO A 83 -7.42 8.34 -18.63
C PRO A 83 -8.75 8.66 -17.92
N THR A 84 -9.01 8.00 -16.78
CA THR A 84 -10.27 8.11 -16.03
C THR A 84 -10.55 9.55 -15.61
N SER A 85 -9.57 10.23 -15.02
CA SER A 85 -9.71 11.64 -14.59
C SER A 85 -9.93 12.59 -15.77
N VAL A 86 -9.22 12.37 -16.89
CA VAL A 86 -9.33 13.18 -18.10
C VAL A 86 -10.71 13.06 -18.72
N ILE A 87 -11.25 11.84 -18.84
CA ILE A 87 -12.60 11.60 -19.38
C ILE A 87 -13.67 12.26 -18.52
N VAL A 88 -13.60 12.09 -17.19
CA VAL A 88 -14.56 12.71 -16.27
C VAL A 88 -14.49 14.24 -16.35
N ALA A 89 -13.28 14.82 -16.35
CA ALA A 89 -13.10 16.27 -16.47
C ALA A 89 -13.62 16.81 -17.81
N TYR A 90 -13.31 16.13 -18.91
CA TYR A 90 -13.77 16.50 -20.25
C TYR A 90 -15.30 16.53 -20.34
N VAL A 91 -15.95 15.48 -19.82
CA VAL A 91 -17.41 15.41 -19.79
C VAL A 91 -18.01 16.47 -18.89
N ALA A 92 -17.43 16.68 -17.71
CA ALA A 92 -17.87 17.72 -16.78
C ALA A 92 -17.85 19.11 -17.46
N VAL A 93 -16.74 19.48 -18.10
CA VAL A 93 -16.63 20.74 -18.85
C VAL A 93 -17.63 20.78 -20.00
N SER A 94 -17.72 19.71 -20.80
CA SER A 94 -18.67 19.59 -21.91
C SER A 94 -20.13 19.81 -21.51
N VAL A 95 -20.52 19.35 -20.32
CA VAL A 95 -21.88 19.52 -19.78
C VAL A 95 -22.06 20.93 -19.23
N CYS A 96 -21.09 21.45 -18.47
CA CYS A 96 -21.14 22.82 -17.95
C CYS A 96 -21.26 23.85 -19.08
N THR A 97 -20.46 23.72 -20.15
CA THR A 97 -20.42 24.69 -21.25
C THR A 97 -21.56 24.54 -22.25
N ALA A 98 -22.42 23.52 -22.11
CA ALA A 98 -23.59 23.37 -22.97
C ALA A 98 -24.61 24.51 -22.77
N GLY A 99 -24.67 25.08 -21.56
CA GLY A 99 -25.51 26.25 -21.25
C GLY A 99 -24.86 27.57 -21.66
N LYS A 100 -25.63 28.49 -22.25
CA LYS A 100 -25.15 29.83 -22.67
C LYS A 100 -24.98 30.84 -21.52
N LYS A 101 -25.69 30.65 -20.38
CA LYS A 101 -25.68 31.59 -19.25
C LYS A 101 -24.63 31.19 -18.21
N LYS A 102 -23.76 32.14 -17.82
CA LYS A 102 -22.72 31.92 -16.79
C LYS A 102 -23.26 31.40 -15.46
N THR A 103 -24.47 31.81 -15.06
CA THR A 103 -25.12 31.32 -13.83
C THR A 103 -25.43 29.82 -13.90
N ILE A 104 -25.96 29.33 -15.02
CA ILE A 104 -26.24 27.90 -15.24
C ILE A 104 -24.94 27.10 -15.26
N GLN A 105 -23.89 27.63 -15.90
CA GLN A 105 -22.57 26.99 -15.91
C GLN A 105 -22.00 26.85 -14.50
N ALA A 106 -22.08 27.91 -13.67
CA ALA A 106 -21.60 27.91 -12.29
C ALA A 106 -22.39 26.91 -11.42
N VAL A 107 -23.72 26.90 -11.52
CA VAL A 107 -24.56 25.93 -10.79
C VAL A 107 -24.23 24.50 -11.20
N CYS A 108 -24.08 24.24 -12.50
CA CYS A 108 -23.72 22.92 -13.02
C CYS A 108 -22.34 22.47 -12.52
N ALA A 109 -21.35 23.36 -12.54
CA ALA A 109 -20.00 23.08 -12.05
C ALA A 109 -20.01 22.74 -10.54
N SER A 110 -20.76 23.51 -9.74
CA SER A 110 -20.92 23.25 -8.30
C SER A 110 -21.58 21.89 -8.01
N LEU A 111 -22.61 21.52 -8.78
CA LEU A 111 -23.27 20.23 -8.65
C LEU A 111 -22.34 19.06 -9.02
N LEU A 112 -21.55 19.20 -10.08
CA LEU A 112 -20.57 18.19 -10.47
C LEU A 112 -19.44 18.06 -9.45
N MET A 113 -19.00 19.17 -8.87
CA MET A 113 -18.02 19.16 -7.77
C MET A 113 -18.58 18.41 -6.56
N ALA A 114 -19.81 18.71 -6.16
CA ALA A 114 -20.48 17.99 -5.07
C ALA A 114 -20.62 16.49 -5.38
N LEU A 115 -20.95 16.13 -6.61
CA LEU A 115 -21.04 14.73 -7.06
C LEU A 115 -19.70 13.99 -6.94
N ILE A 116 -18.59 14.62 -7.33
CA ILE A 116 -17.25 14.05 -7.17
C ILE A 116 -16.92 13.87 -5.67
N ILE A 117 -17.26 14.84 -4.83
CA ILE A 117 -17.02 14.77 -3.38
C ILE A 117 -17.82 13.62 -2.74
N VAL A 118 -19.09 13.45 -3.11
CA VAL A 118 -19.98 12.43 -2.52
C VAL A 118 -19.65 11.02 -3.00
N THR A 119 -19.25 10.86 -4.26
CA THR A 119 -18.77 9.56 -4.79
C THR A 119 -17.35 9.20 -4.30
N GLY A 120 -16.68 10.22 -3.74
CA GLY A 120 -15.48 10.28 -2.94
C GLY A 120 -15.33 9.27 -1.81
N LYS A 121 -14.09 8.84 -1.55
CA LYS A 121 -13.64 8.51 -0.19
C LYS A 121 -12.47 9.42 0.15
N ASN A 122 -12.59 10.16 1.24
CA ASN A 122 -11.53 11.05 1.70
C ASN A 122 -10.43 10.21 2.39
N PRO A 123 -9.18 10.21 1.90
CA PRO A 123 -8.12 9.39 2.48
C PRO A 123 -7.51 10.01 3.76
N TYR A 124 -7.90 11.23 4.13
CA TYR A 124 -7.39 11.99 5.28
C TYR A 124 -8.36 12.04 6.47
N VAL A 125 -9.63 11.63 6.30
CA VAL A 125 -10.67 11.82 7.32
C VAL A 125 -11.32 10.48 7.69
N GLY A 126 -11.57 10.27 9.00
CA GLY A 126 -12.24 9.10 9.56
C GLY A 126 -11.30 8.07 10.20
N GLY A 127 -11.85 7.12 10.95
CA GLY A 127 -11.09 6.10 11.69
C GLY A 127 -10.30 5.11 10.81
N GLN A 128 -10.43 5.20 9.49
CA GLN A 128 -9.69 4.42 8.49
C GLN A 128 -8.80 5.33 7.60
N ALA A 129 -8.54 6.57 8.00
CA ALA A 129 -7.69 7.49 7.27
C ALA A 129 -6.28 6.87 7.09
N ILE A 130 -5.88 6.73 5.84
CA ILE A 130 -4.59 6.12 5.48
C ILE A 130 -3.46 7.12 5.68
N TYR A 131 -3.75 8.40 5.45
CA TYR A 131 -2.81 9.50 5.66
C TYR A 131 -3.09 10.17 6.99
N GLN A 132 -2.04 10.30 7.80
CA GLN A 132 -2.08 10.99 9.08
C GLN A 132 -1.21 12.23 9.00
N LYS A 133 -1.52 13.22 9.85
CA LYS A 133 -0.70 14.42 9.98
C LYS A 133 0.71 13.99 10.40
N ALA A 134 1.73 14.51 9.71
CA ALA A 134 3.11 14.24 10.05
C ALA A 134 3.43 14.75 11.46
N VAL A 135 4.13 13.93 12.24
CA VAL A 135 4.53 14.26 13.64
C VAL A 135 5.98 14.73 13.75
N ASN A 136 6.77 14.61 12.69
CA ASN A 136 8.17 15.03 12.62
C ASN A 136 8.55 15.44 11.18
N MET A 137 9.74 16.03 11.03
CA MET A 137 10.29 16.50 9.74
C MET A 137 10.50 15.35 8.75
N GLN A 138 10.81 14.16 9.25
CA GLN A 138 11.02 12.95 8.45
C GLN A 138 9.70 12.40 7.89
N LYS A 139 8.54 12.85 8.40
CA LYS A 139 7.20 12.34 8.08
C LYS A 139 7.08 10.84 8.30
N LEU A 140 7.79 10.32 9.31
CA LEU A 140 7.78 8.92 9.71
C LEU A 140 7.14 8.76 11.09
N PRO A 141 6.59 7.57 11.44
CA PRO A 141 6.14 7.32 12.80
C PRO A 141 7.28 7.53 13.80
N ALA A 142 7.01 8.27 14.88
CA ALA A 142 8.02 8.57 15.90
C ALA A 142 8.64 7.29 16.48
N ASP A 143 7.82 6.25 16.68
CA ASP A 143 8.28 4.95 17.16
C ASP A 143 9.35 4.32 16.26
N ALA A 144 9.21 4.43 14.92
CA ALA A 144 10.18 3.87 14.00
C ALA A 144 11.53 4.61 14.05
N CYS A 145 11.50 5.95 14.19
CA CYS A 145 12.71 6.75 14.34
C CYS A 145 13.44 6.42 15.65
N GLN A 146 12.71 6.43 16.78
CA GLN A 146 13.27 6.18 18.11
C GLN A 146 13.78 4.74 18.25
N ILE A 147 13.10 3.73 17.69
CA ILE A 147 13.59 2.35 17.66
C ILE A 147 14.91 2.27 16.88
N SER A 148 15.00 2.97 15.75
CA SER A 148 16.21 2.97 14.92
C SER A 148 17.38 3.65 15.65
N GLU A 149 17.15 4.80 16.29
CA GLU A 149 18.13 5.48 17.13
C GLU A 149 18.60 4.62 18.30
N LEU A 150 17.68 3.91 18.96
CA LEU A 150 18.00 3.00 20.06
C LEU A 150 18.86 1.82 19.60
N ILE A 151 18.56 1.25 18.44
CA ILE A 151 19.38 0.20 17.83
C ILE A 151 20.77 0.75 17.48
N ALA A 152 20.84 1.93 16.86
CA ALA A 152 22.10 2.56 16.49
C ALA A 152 22.98 2.89 17.70
N ALA A 153 22.39 3.43 18.78
CA ALA A 153 23.09 3.79 20.00
C ALA A 153 23.60 2.58 20.80
N THR A 154 22.95 1.42 20.66
CA THR A 154 23.35 0.18 21.36
C THR A 154 24.19 -0.76 20.50
N ARG A 155 24.47 -0.38 19.25
CA ARG A 155 25.29 -1.16 18.33
C ARG A 155 26.76 -1.07 18.74
N ALA A 156 27.42 -2.21 18.86
CA ALA A 156 28.86 -2.25 19.09
C ALA A 156 29.61 -1.79 17.82
N GLU A 157 30.86 -1.36 18.00
CA GLU A 157 31.70 -0.97 16.88
C GLU A 157 31.91 -2.17 15.92
N GLY A 158 31.71 -1.95 14.62
CA GLY A 158 31.78 -3.01 13.59
C GLY A 158 30.60 -3.99 13.57
N GLU A 159 29.66 -3.92 14.52
CA GLU A 159 28.49 -4.79 14.55
C GLU A 159 27.52 -4.46 13.41
N THR A 160 27.11 -5.48 12.65
CA THR A 160 26.01 -5.35 11.68
C THR A 160 24.68 -5.58 12.40
N ALA A 161 23.83 -4.57 12.48
CA ALA A 161 22.49 -4.71 13.05
C ALA A 161 21.57 -5.47 12.08
N LEU A 162 21.12 -6.67 12.48
CA LEU A 162 20.09 -7.46 11.81
C LEU A 162 18.90 -7.64 12.74
N ALA A 163 17.78 -7.00 12.39
CA ALA A 163 16.59 -6.93 13.22
C ALA A 163 15.41 -7.75 12.68
N VAL A 164 14.60 -8.24 13.61
CA VAL A 164 13.24 -8.75 13.39
C VAL A 164 12.25 -7.88 14.12
N MET A 165 11.22 -7.41 13.42
CA MET A 165 10.21 -6.49 13.96
C MET A 165 8.82 -6.68 13.33
N PRO A 166 7.76 -6.17 13.95
CA PRO A 166 6.43 -6.09 13.36
C PRO A 166 6.42 -5.50 11.94
N GLU A 167 5.55 -6.00 11.07
CA GLU A 167 5.57 -5.70 9.62
C GLU A 167 5.25 -4.24 9.27
N ASP A 168 4.52 -3.58 10.14
CA ASP A 168 4.17 -2.17 10.08
C ASP A 168 5.41 -1.27 10.30
N LEU A 169 6.39 -1.69 11.11
CA LEU A 169 7.64 -0.96 11.34
C LEU A 169 8.70 -1.16 10.25
N VAL A 170 8.75 -2.36 9.64
CA VAL A 170 9.79 -2.77 8.66
C VAL A 170 10.01 -1.72 7.55
N GLY A 171 8.93 -1.18 7.00
CA GLY A 171 9.01 -0.18 5.93
C GLY A 171 9.61 1.14 6.41
N TYR A 172 9.18 1.61 7.58
CA TYR A 172 9.59 2.91 8.13
C TYR A 172 11.01 2.88 8.68
N VAL A 173 11.42 1.82 9.36
CA VAL A 173 12.81 1.66 9.83
C VAL A 173 13.77 1.65 8.65
N ARG A 174 13.45 0.92 7.58
CA ARG A 174 14.28 0.90 6.36
C ARG A 174 14.38 2.27 5.68
N GLN A 175 13.35 3.11 5.81
CA GLN A 175 13.34 4.47 5.27
C GLN A 175 14.14 5.43 6.15
N TYR A 176 14.13 5.23 7.47
CA TYR A 176 14.86 6.08 8.42
C TYR A 176 16.36 5.76 8.46
N ASP A 177 16.71 4.49 8.68
CA ASP A 177 18.08 4.01 8.77
C ASP A 177 18.25 2.71 7.96
N ALA A 178 18.85 2.85 6.78
CA ALA A 178 19.12 1.74 5.88
C ALA A 178 20.28 0.84 6.34
N SER A 179 21.06 1.25 7.35
CA SER A 179 22.15 0.45 7.91
C SER A 179 21.64 -0.73 8.76
N ILE A 180 20.42 -0.61 9.29
CA ILE A 180 19.72 -1.67 10.02
C ILE A 180 19.18 -2.69 8.99
N ARG A 181 19.80 -3.86 8.93
CA ARG A 181 19.32 -4.97 8.09
C ARG A 181 18.06 -5.56 8.71
N LEU A 182 17.11 -5.93 7.86
CA LEU A 182 15.83 -6.50 8.30
C LEU A 182 15.70 -7.93 7.76
N LEU A 183 15.33 -8.88 8.62
CA LEU A 183 15.22 -10.29 8.23
C LEU A 183 14.20 -10.54 7.10
N TYR A 184 13.17 -9.69 7.02
CA TYR A 184 12.17 -9.75 5.96
C TYR A 184 11.62 -8.36 5.62
N GLY A 185 11.13 -8.22 4.39
CA GLY A 185 10.42 -7.04 3.93
C GLY A 185 8.90 -7.12 4.11
N ARG A 186 8.22 -5.98 4.00
CA ARG A 186 6.75 -5.92 3.97
C ARG A 186 6.25 -6.74 2.77
N ARG A 187 5.56 -7.86 3.02
CA ARG A 187 5.00 -8.77 1.98
C ARG A 187 6.04 -9.46 1.07
N SER A 188 7.31 -9.57 1.48
CA SER A 188 8.31 -10.33 0.70
C SER A 188 7.97 -11.82 0.61
N LYS A 189 8.25 -12.45 -0.54
CA LYS A 189 8.30 -13.93 -0.65
C LYS A 189 9.54 -14.40 0.12
N SER A 190 9.33 -14.75 1.39
CA SER A 190 10.39 -15.26 2.24
C SER A 190 10.50 -16.77 2.16
N GLU A 191 11.72 -17.29 2.31
CA GLU A 191 11.98 -18.72 2.41
C GLU A 191 11.22 -19.38 3.57
N LYS A 192 11.10 -20.71 3.54
CA LYS A 192 10.37 -21.48 4.57
C LYS A 192 10.82 -21.15 6.01
N PRO A 193 12.11 -20.97 6.34
CA PRO A 193 12.54 -20.62 7.70
C PRO A 193 12.01 -19.25 8.16
N VAL A 194 12.29 -18.21 7.37
CA VAL A 194 11.87 -16.82 7.65
C VAL A 194 10.34 -16.69 7.69
N ARG A 195 9.61 -17.40 6.81
CA ARG A 195 8.14 -17.42 6.84
C ARG A 195 7.58 -17.94 8.16
N LYS A 196 8.25 -18.93 8.78
CA LYS A 196 7.81 -19.46 10.07
C LYS A 196 8.11 -18.50 11.23
N ILE A 197 9.18 -17.71 11.17
CA ILE A 197 9.48 -16.62 12.12
C ILE A 197 8.42 -15.54 12.02
N ARG A 198 8.18 -15.02 10.80
CA ARG A 198 7.16 -14.03 10.50
C ARG A 198 5.75 -14.46 10.96
N ARG A 199 5.43 -15.75 10.86
CA ARG A 199 4.17 -16.29 11.42
C ARG A 199 4.10 -16.23 12.93
N GLN A 200 5.20 -16.41 13.66
CA GLN A 200 5.21 -16.26 15.12
C GLN A 200 5.06 -14.78 15.52
N MET A 201 5.72 -13.86 14.81
CA MET A 201 5.61 -12.42 15.08
C MET A 201 4.17 -11.86 14.97
N ARG A 202 3.29 -12.53 14.21
CA ARG A 202 1.89 -12.13 14.02
C ARG A 202 0.89 -12.82 14.98
N LYS A 203 1.35 -13.75 15.82
CA LYS A 203 0.46 -14.44 16.75
C LYS A 203 0.31 -13.60 18.00
N GLU A 204 -0.92 -13.52 18.52
CA GLU A 204 -1.21 -12.96 19.85
C GLU A 204 -0.39 -13.67 20.94
N GLN A 205 -0.30 -15.00 20.84
CA GLN A 205 0.51 -15.83 21.74
C GLN A 205 1.64 -16.54 20.99
N PRO A 206 2.80 -15.90 20.80
CA PRO A 206 3.96 -16.49 20.13
C PRO A 206 4.65 -17.54 21.01
N LYS A 207 5.19 -18.59 20.39
CA LYS A 207 6.06 -19.56 21.08
C LYS A 207 7.48 -18.97 21.21
N ILE A 208 7.71 -18.10 22.20
CA ILE A 208 8.94 -17.30 22.37
C ILE A 208 10.24 -18.13 22.28
N LYS A 209 10.38 -19.21 23.05
CA LYS A 209 11.57 -20.08 23.00
C LYS A 209 11.87 -20.59 21.58
N LYS A 210 10.82 -20.94 20.83
CA LYS A 210 10.95 -21.41 19.44
C LYS A 210 11.24 -20.28 18.46
N LEU A 211 10.73 -19.08 18.72
CA LEU A 211 11.02 -17.87 17.95
C LEU A 211 12.49 -17.49 18.11
N ILE A 212 12.98 -17.36 19.35
CA ILE A 212 14.36 -16.98 19.68
C ILE A 212 15.36 -17.93 19.03
N ARG A 213 15.17 -19.24 19.19
CA ARG A 213 16.02 -20.25 18.53
C ARG A 213 16.11 -20.03 17.01
N ARG A 214 15.02 -19.62 16.37
CA ARG A 214 14.97 -19.46 14.92
C ARG A 214 15.54 -18.15 14.43
N ILE A 215 15.37 -17.05 15.18
CA ILE A 215 15.97 -15.78 14.80
C ILE A 215 17.50 -15.84 14.98
N ARG A 216 18.00 -16.53 16.03
CA ARG A 216 19.44 -16.83 16.18
C ARG A 216 20.02 -17.64 15.04
N GLN A 217 19.29 -18.66 14.57
CA GLN A 217 19.67 -19.43 13.36
C GLN A 217 19.75 -18.58 12.08
N GLN A 218 19.27 -17.33 12.11
CA GLN A 218 19.37 -16.40 11.00
C GLN A 218 20.35 -15.25 11.29
N GLY A 219 21.09 -15.31 12.41
CA GLY A 219 22.05 -14.27 12.82
C GLY A 219 21.39 -12.96 13.29
N VAL A 220 20.13 -12.99 13.70
CA VAL A 220 19.40 -11.80 14.18
C VAL A 220 19.87 -11.47 15.59
N ASN A 221 20.41 -10.26 15.77
CA ASN A 221 20.87 -9.69 17.04
C ASN A 221 19.91 -8.66 17.64
N TYR A 222 18.90 -8.20 16.88
CA TYR A 222 17.88 -7.29 17.40
C TYR A 222 16.46 -7.85 17.23
N LEU A 223 15.67 -7.79 18.30
CA LEU A 223 14.26 -8.16 18.29
C LEU A 223 13.43 -6.96 18.74
N VAL A 224 12.45 -6.57 17.94
CA VAL A 224 11.41 -5.62 18.35
C VAL A 224 10.12 -6.39 18.48
N PHE A 225 9.42 -6.23 19.60
CA PHE A 225 8.16 -6.92 19.86
C PHE A 225 7.14 -5.98 20.48
N LEU A 226 5.85 -6.27 20.34
CA LEU A 226 4.82 -5.53 21.07
C LEU A 226 5.09 -5.64 22.57
N ALA A 227 4.96 -4.53 23.28
CA ALA A 227 5.24 -4.48 24.70
C ALA A 227 4.17 -5.27 25.48
N ASP A 228 4.58 -6.39 26.07
CA ASP A 228 3.77 -7.26 26.91
C ASP A 228 4.65 -7.85 28.01
N GLU A 229 4.26 -7.72 29.28
CA GLU A 229 5.09 -8.09 30.43
C GLU A 229 5.39 -9.60 30.49
N GLN A 230 4.43 -10.44 30.09
CA GLN A 230 4.61 -11.89 30.08
C GLN A 230 5.60 -12.31 28.99
N GLN A 231 5.54 -11.69 27.82
CA GLN A 231 6.48 -11.93 26.73
C GLN A 231 7.85 -11.36 27.03
N ASP A 232 7.94 -10.19 27.65
CA ASP A 232 9.18 -9.54 28.07
C ASP A 232 10.01 -10.47 28.97
N THR A 233 9.38 -10.98 30.03
CA THR A 233 10.00 -11.96 30.94
C THR A 233 10.48 -13.21 30.19
N LYS A 234 9.69 -13.72 29.24
CA LYS A 234 10.07 -14.90 28.44
C LYS A 234 11.22 -14.61 27.49
N ILE A 235 11.27 -13.42 26.89
CA ILE A 235 12.33 -13.02 25.96
C ILE A 235 13.65 -12.85 26.71
N GLN A 236 13.63 -12.12 27.83
CA GLN A 236 14.81 -11.90 28.68
C GLN A 236 15.37 -13.21 29.25
N ARG A 237 14.52 -14.13 29.73
CA ARG A 237 14.95 -15.47 30.19
C ARG A 237 15.65 -16.30 29.13
N ASN A 238 15.49 -15.98 27.84
CA ASN A 238 16.14 -16.66 26.74
C ASN A 238 17.38 -15.91 26.21
N GLY A 239 17.86 -14.87 26.91
CA GLY A 239 19.14 -14.19 26.63
C GLY A 239 19.05 -12.95 25.74
N PHE A 240 17.85 -12.45 25.45
CA PHE A 240 17.64 -11.17 24.78
C PHE A 240 17.43 -10.08 25.83
N GLU A 241 18.39 -9.20 26.01
CA GLU A 241 18.28 -8.08 26.97
C GLU A 241 17.41 -6.97 26.41
N LYS A 242 16.51 -6.45 27.23
CA LYS A 242 15.69 -5.29 26.88
C LYS A 242 16.54 -4.02 26.95
N ILE A 243 16.73 -3.39 25.81
CA ILE A 243 17.48 -2.13 25.70
C ILE A 243 16.58 -0.90 25.80
N GLY A 244 15.27 -1.05 25.64
CA GLY A 244 14.32 0.03 25.85
C GLY A 244 12.87 -0.31 25.48
N LYS A 245 11.98 0.65 25.75
CA LYS A 245 10.57 0.62 25.33
C LYS A 245 10.28 1.92 24.59
N VAL A 246 9.70 1.79 23.39
CA VAL A 246 9.34 2.92 22.52
C VAL A 246 7.88 2.73 22.11
N GLY A 247 7.02 3.66 22.53
CA GLY A 247 5.58 3.57 22.29
C GLY A 247 4.99 2.22 22.73
N GLY A 248 4.35 1.52 21.80
CA GLY A 248 3.79 0.19 22.00
C GLY A 248 4.78 -0.98 21.89
N TYR A 249 6.08 -0.71 21.73
CA TYR A 249 7.09 -1.71 21.42
C TYR A 249 8.20 -1.80 22.47
N SER A 250 8.68 -3.02 22.72
CA SER A 250 9.92 -3.28 23.45
C SER A 250 11.01 -3.71 22.49
N VAL A 251 12.21 -3.17 22.69
CA VAL A 251 13.38 -3.43 21.85
C VAL A 251 14.40 -4.23 22.66
N TYR A 252 14.91 -5.30 22.05
CA TYR A 252 15.81 -6.24 22.68
C TYR A 252 17.06 -6.46 21.83
N LYS A 253 18.21 -6.61 22.49
CA LYS A 253 19.49 -7.00 21.90
C LYS A 253 19.86 -8.41 22.37
N ASP A 254 20.33 -9.26 21.46
CA ASP A 254 20.84 -10.57 21.83
C ASP A 254 22.18 -10.45 22.56
N LYS A 255 22.35 -11.17 23.67
CA LYS A 255 23.61 -11.22 24.44
C LYS A 255 24.57 -12.32 23.98
N TRP A 256 24.18 -13.09 22.97
CA TRP A 256 24.87 -14.30 22.51
C TRP A 256 25.64 -14.08 21.21
#